data_AF-A0A1J3JMQ1-F1
#
_entry.id   AF-A0A1J3JMQ1-F1
#
_cell.length_a   1.000
_cell.length_b   1.000
_cell.length_c   1.000
_cell.angle_alpha   90.00
_cell.angle_beta   90.00
_cell.angle_gamma   90.00
#
_symmetry.space_group_name_H-M   'P 1'
#
loop_
_entity.id
_entity.type
_entity.pdbx_description
1 polymer ?
#
loop_
_entity_poly.entity_id
_entity_poly.type
_entity_poly.pdbx_seq_one_letter_code
_entity_poly.pdbx_strand_id
1 'polypeptide(L)'
;RAVTVVYAAMGMYGHGAGGGSDGESMKSRRRSSIGMDSLDIAKILAVYFRDNENLAVDEEKLQLTAELIRIFSTPPGRDLASQVYEEGGGSFSLSLDLQHFKKLSDIENFFINLEDNPKVVIPCMNAAVHKVLLGQWETNDVENMKINIRLYNYPESSISLKNLKAAYIGKLVTVHGTVVKVSTVKPLVTRMAF
;
A
#
# COMPACT_ATOMS: atom_id res chain seq x y z
N ARG A 1 -23.87 3.83 -7.86
CA ARG A 1 -23.59 2.44 -7.39
C ARG A 1 -22.26 2.50 -6.64
N ALA A 2 -22.26 2.32 -5.33
CA ALA A 2 -21.02 2.32 -4.55
C ALA A 2 -20.36 0.93 -4.68
N VAL A 3 -19.14 0.88 -5.19
CA VAL A 3 -18.30 -0.32 -5.17
C VAL A 3 -17.31 -0.10 -4.03
N THR A 4 -17.44 -0.87 -2.96
CA THR A 4 -16.47 -0.84 -1.86
C THR A 4 -15.70 -2.14 -1.91
N VAL A 5 -14.42 -2.05 -2.19
CA VAL A 5 -13.49 -3.15 -1.92
C VAL A 5 -13.28 -3.13 -0.41
N VAL A 6 -13.84 -4.12 0.29
CA VAL A 6 -13.82 -4.18 1.75
C VAL A 6 -12.71 -5.12 2.17
N TYR A 7 -11.77 -4.59 2.94
CA TYR A 7 -10.79 -5.39 3.64
C TYR A 7 -11.40 -5.93 4.94
N ALA A 8 -11.53 -7.25 5.10
CA ALA A 8 -11.96 -7.85 6.36
C ALA A 8 -10.78 -7.89 7.35
N ALA A 9 -10.61 -6.81 8.13
CA ALA A 9 -9.58 -6.70 9.15
C ALA A 9 -10.10 -7.05 10.55
N MET A 10 -9.32 -7.80 11.32
CA MET A 10 -9.53 -8.11 12.74
C MET A 10 -8.53 -7.25 13.53
N GLY A 11 -9.02 -6.42 14.46
CA GLY A 11 -8.19 -5.52 15.25
C GLY A 11 -7.42 -6.27 16.33
N MET A 12 -6.11 -6.10 16.36
CA MET A 12 -5.24 -6.60 17.43
C MET A 12 -4.31 -5.47 17.88
N TYR A 13 -4.17 -5.36 19.20
CA TYR A 13 -3.55 -4.27 19.96
C TYR A 13 -2.03 -4.37 19.91
N GLY A 14 -1.34 -3.24 19.66
CA GLY A 14 0.12 -3.12 19.67
C GLY A 14 0.65 -2.39 20.90
N HIS A 15 1.86 -2.77 21.33
CA HIS A 15 2.63 -2.15 22.41
C HIS A 15 3.92 -1.55 21.81
N GLY A 16 4.12 -0.24 21.96
CA GLY A 16 5.24 0.49 21.34
C GLY A 16 6.53 0.52 22.15
N ALA A 17 7.63 0.83 21.47
CA ALA A 17 8.87 1.35 22.04
C ALA A 17 9.48 2.39 21.08
N GLY A 18 9.90 3.53 21.62
CA GLY A 18 10.42 4.70 20.89
C GLY A 18 11.94 4.87 20.95
N GLY A 19 12.41 5.97 20.33
CA GLY A 19 13.78 6.49 20.44
C GLY A 19 14.04 7.55 19.37
N GLY A 20 14.57 8.72 19.76
CA GLY A 20 14.78 9.87 18.87
C GLY A 20 16.24 10.33 18.72
N SER A 21 16.37 11.55 18.17
CA SER A 21 17.50 12.50 18.07
C SER A 21 18.33 12.59 16.76
N ASP A 22 18.09 13.73 16.08
CA ASP A 22 18.92 14.77 15.43
C ASP A 22 20.32 14.51 14.84
N GLY A 23 20.54 15.13 13.67
CA GLY A 23 21.86 15.50 13.13
C GLY A 23 21.83 15.98 11.67
N GLU A 24 21.79 17.30 11.43
CA GLU A 24 21.98 17.92 10.10
C GLU A 24 23.43 17.81 9.60
N SER A 25 23.61 17.54 8.29
CA SER A 25 24.80 17.99 7.54
C SER A 25 24.57 17.99 6.03
N MET A 26 24.73 19.16 5.41
CA MET A 26 24.71 19.38 3.95
C MET A 26 25.96 18.81 3.28
N LYS A 27 25.80 18.12 2.13
CA LYS A 27 26.73 18.25 0.98
C LYS A 27 26.25 17.60 -0.33
N SER A 28 26.26 18.44 -1.36
CA SER A 28 26.77 18.20 -2.72
C SER A 28 26.07 17.22 -3.66
N ARG A 29 25.33 17.81 -4.62
CA ARG A 29 25.05 17.36 -6.00
C ARG A 29 25.95 16.23 -6.53
N ARG A 30 25.33 15.09 -6.81
CA ARG A 30 25.67 14.20 -7.95
C ARG A 30 24.36 13.65 -8.51
N ARG A 31 24.11 13.88 -9.80
CA ARG A 31 23.14 13.08 -10.57
C ARG A 31 23.70 11.66 -10.62
N SER A 32 23.24 10.79 -9.73
CA SER A 32 23.53 9.35 -9.78
C SER A 32 22.36 8.64 -10.41
N SER A 33 22.65 7.89 -11.48
CA SER A 33 21.79 6.84 -12.02
C SER A 33 21.16 6.04 -10.88
N ILE A 34 19.83 5.87 -10.93
CA ILE A 34 19.05 5.11 -9.95
C ILE A 34 19.50 3.64 -10.00
N GLY A 35 20.54 3.32 -9.24
CA GLY A 35 20.80 1.97 -8.76
C GLY A 35 19.72 1.64 -7.74
N MET A 36 18.99 0.57 -7.98
CA MET A 36 17.85 0.18 -7.15
C MET A 36 18.40 -0.60 -5.96
N ASP A 37 18.78 0.08 -4.89
CA ASP A 37 19.39 -0.56 -3.72
C ASP A 37 18.32 -1.26 -2.87
N SER A 38 18.49 -2.57 -2.64
CA SER A 38 17.58 -3.38 -1.80
C SER A 38 17.35 -2.77 -0.40
N LEU A 39 18.38 -2.09 0.13
CA LEU A 39 18.30 -1.38 1.40
C LEU A 39 17.27 -0.24 1.39
N ASP A 40 17.12 0.48 0.28
CA ASP A 40 16.11 1.54 0.16
C ASP A 40 14.70 0.97 0.14
N ILE A 41 14.51 -0.16 -0.55
CA ILE A 41 13.21 -0.86 -0.59
C ILE A 41 12.84 -1.34 0.81
N ALA A 42 13.80 -1.92 1.55
CA ALA A 42 13.59 -2.38 2.92
C ALA A 42 13.17 -1.24 3.87
N LYS A 43 13.82 -0.07 3.76
CA LYS A 43 13.47 1.12 4.56
C LYS A 43 12.02 1.58 4.30
N ILE A 44 11.61 1.64 3.03
CA ILE A 44 10.23 2.02 2.68
C ILE A 44 9.24 0.96 3.17
N LEU A 45 9.53 -0.32 3.00
CA LEU A 45 8.67 -1.40 3.49
C LEU A 45 8.47 -1.34 5.00
N ALA A 46 9.50 -1.00 5.77
CA ALA A 46 9.41 -0.83 7.22
C ALA A 46 8.34 0.21 7.62
N VAL A 47 8.08 1.24 6.81
CA VAL A 47 7.01 2.23 7.05
C VAL A 47 5.62 1.60 6.97
N TYR A 48 5.43 0.65 6.04
CA TYR A 48 4.13 0.01 5.82
C TYR A 48 3.87 -1.21 6.71
N PHE A 49 4.93 -1.84 7.21
CA PHE A 49 4.83 -3.01 8.11
C PHE A 49 5.10 -2.71 9.59
N ARG A 50 5.34 -1.44 9.96
CA ARG A 50 5.72 -0.98 11.33
C ARG A 50 4.87 -1.59 12.47
N ASP A 51 3.57 -1.75 12.27
CA ASP A 51 2.63 -2.17 13.31
C ASP A 51 2.26 -3.68 13.27
N ASN A 52 2.86 -4.46 12.37
CA ASN A 52 2.52 -5.89 12.21
C ASN A 52 3.69 -6.77 12.65
N GLU A 53 3.68 -7.19 13.92
CA GLU A 53 4.74 -8.02 14.54
C GLU A 53 5.01 -9.35 13.81
N ASN A 54 4.04 -9.87 13.05
CA ASN A 54 4.17 -11.10 12.27
C ASN A 54 4.56 -10.88 10.78
N LEU A 55 4.79 -9.64 10.36
CA LEU A 55 5.06 -9.28 8.96
C LEU A 55 6.39 -8.51 8.80
N ALA A 56 7.43 -8.95 9.48
CA ALA A 56 8.79 -8.46 9.26
C ALA A 56 9.15 -8.45 7.75
N VAL A 57 10.00 -7.51 7.33
CA VAL A 57 10.45 -7.45 5.94
C VAL A 57 11.28 -8.71 5.65
N ASP A 58 10.83 -9.50 4.67
CA ASP A 58 11.48 -10.71 4.20
C ASP A 58 11.82 -10.58 2.70
N GLU A 59 12.55 -11.56 2.18
CA GLU A 59 13.03 -11.55 0.79
C GLU A 59 11.86 -11.59 -0.21
N GLU A 60 10.78 -12.29 0.10
CA GLU A 60 9.60 -12.38 -0.77
C GLU A 60 8.91 -11.02 -0.93
N LYS A 61 8.76 -10.27 0.17
CA LYS A 61 8.24 -8.89 0.15
C LYS A 61 9.16 -7.94 -0.60
N LEU A 62 10.47 -8.07 -0.42
CA LEU A 62 11.46 -7.28 -1.15
C LEU A 62 11.36 -7.53 -2.64
N GLN A 63 11.33 -8.79 -3.06
CA GLN A 63 11.24 -9.19 -4.46
C GLN A 63 9.93 -8.72 -5.10
N LEU A 64 8.79 -8.95 -4.45
CA LEU A 64 7.49 -8.48 -4.93
C LEU A 64 7.48 -6.96 -5.10
N THR A 65 8.04 -6.23 -4.12
CA THR A 65 8.11 -4.76 -4.19
C THR A 65 9.03 -4.29 -5.30
N ALA A 66 10.16 -4.95 -5.52
CA ALA A 66 11.09 -4.62 -6.62
C ALA A 66 10.43 -4.81 -8.00
N GLU A 67 9.67 -5.90 -8.20
CA GLU A 67 8.93 -6.13 -9.44
C GLU A 67 7.81 -5.11 -9.66
N LEU A 68 7.10 -4.73 -8.60
CA LEU A 68 6.10 -3.68 -8.66
C LEU A 68 6.73 -2.32 -8.98
N ILE A 69 7.89 -1.99 -8.40
CA ILE A 69 8.65 -0.78 -8.73
C ILE A 69 9.02 -0.78 -10.21
N ARG A 70 9.47 -1.92 -10.75
CA ARG A 70 9.79 -2.06 -12.18
C ARG A 70 8.57 -1.71 -13.04
N ILE A 71 7.39 -2.23 -12.71
CA ILE A 71 6.14 -1.93 -13.43
C ILE A 71 5.78 -0.45 -13.33
N PHE A 72 5.72 0.12 -12.11
CA PHE A 72 5.38 1.53 -11.90
C PHE A 72 6.43 2.51 -12.45
N SER A 73 7.64 2.04 -12.73
CA SER A 73 8.69 2.82 -13.39
C SER A 73 8.57 2.84 -14.91
N THR A 74 7.76 1.97 -15.53
CA THR A 74 7.47 2.04 -16.98
C THR A 74 6.63 3.28 -17.30
N PRO A 75 6.61 3.80 -18.55
CA PRO A 75 5.74 4.91 -18.92
C PRO A 75 4.26 4.74 -18.51
N PRO A 76 3.55 3.65 -18.85
CA PRO A 76 2.15 3.47 -18.41
C PRO A 76 2.02 3.31 -16.89
N GLY A 77 3.02 2.72 -16.23
CA GLY A 77 3.05 2.63 -14.77
C GLY A 77 3.22 3.99 -14.08
N ARG A 78 4.04 4.87 -14.65
CA ARG A 78 4.23 6.24 -14.15
C ARG A 78 2.98 7.08 -14.35
N ASP A 79 2.27 6.90 -15.45
CA ASP A 79 0.98 7.55 -15.69
C ASP A 79 -0.09 7.12 -14.67
N LEU A 80 0.02 5.90 -14.13
CA LEU A 80 -0.81 5.47 -12.99
C LEU A 80 -0.32 6.10 -11.68
N ALA A 81 0.98 6.05 -11.39
CA ALA A 81 1.54 6.60 -10.15
C ALA A 81 1.35 8.12 -10.02
N SER A 82 1.34 8.87 -11.13
CA SER A 82 1.14 10.31 -11.15
C SER A 82 -0.28 10.75 -10.77
N GLN A 83 -1.24 9.82 -10.73
CA GLN A 83 -2.62 10.09 -10.30
C GLN A 83 -2.76 10.11 -8.77
N VAL A 84 -1.65 9.96 -8.03
CA VAL A 84 -1.64 10.12 -6.57
C VAL A 84 -2.05 11.54 -6.20
N TYR A 85 -2.96 11.65 -5.23
CA TYR A 85 -3.41 12.92 -4.67
C TYR A 85 -3.28 12.93 -3.15
N GLU A 86 -3.16 14.12 -2.56
CA GLU A 86 -3.11 14.31 -1.11
C GLU A 86 -4.54 14.29 -0.54
N GLU A 87 -4.80 13.43 0.45
CA GLU A 87 -6.07 13.39 1.20
C GLU A 87 -6.10 14.39 2.36
N GLY A 88 -4.93 14.95 2.72
CA GLY A 88 -4.70 15.86 3.84
C GLY A 88 -3.94 15.18 4.98
N GLY A 89 -3.25 15.99 5.81
CA GLY A 89 -2.50 15.49 6.97
C GLY A 89 -1.32 14.58 6.61
N GLY A 90 -0.68 14.81 5.44
CA GLY A 90 0.47 14.03 4.97
C GLY A 90 0.13 12.63 4.43
N SER A 91 -1.16 12.32 4.25
CA SER A 91 -1.61 11.06 3.65
C SER A 91 -1.92 11.24 2.17
N PHE A 92 -1.46 10.30 1.35
CA PHE A 92 -1.65 10.28 -0.09
C PHE A 92 -2.47 9.06 -0.49
N SER A 93 -3.21 9.16 -1.59
CA SER A 93 -4.02 8.06 -2.12
C SER A 93 -3.93 7.92 -3.62
N LEU A 94 -4.07 6.67 -4.07
CA LEU A 94 -4.17 6.30 -5.48
C LEU A 94 -5.37 5.38 -5.69
N SER A 95 -6.32 5.79 -6.51
CA SER A 95 -7.38 4.89 -6.98
C SER A 95 -6.85 4.08 -8.16
N LEU A 96 -6.78 2.75 -8.02
CA LEU A 96 -6.19 1.87 -9.05
C LEU A 96 -7.21 0.89 -9.60
N ASP A 97 -7.44 0.94 -10.92
CA ASP A 97 -8.27 -0.03 -11.64
C ASP A 97 -7.51 -1.36 -11.82
N LEU A 98 -8.00 -2.42 -11.19
CA LEU A 98 -7.35 -3.73 -11.24
C LEU A 98 -7.46 -4.41 -12.62
N GLN A 99 -8.52 -4.16 -13.41
CA GLN A 99 -8.60 -4.68 -14.77
C GLN A 99 -7.59 -4.00 -15.70
N HIS A 100 -7.34 -2.72 -15.50
CA HIS A 100 -6.28 -2.03 -16.24
C HIS A 100 -4.90 -2.53 -15.78
N PHE A 101 -4.64 -2.57 -14.47
CA PHE A 101 -3.37 -3.03 -13.93
C PHE A 101 -3.03 -4.47 -14.35
N LYS A 102 -4.03 -5.36 -14.44
CA LYS A 102 -3.86 -6.74 -14.94
C LYS A 102 -3.29 -6.84 -16.35
N LYS A 103 -3.48 -5.82 -17.20
CA LYS A 103 -2.90 -5.76 -18.54
C LYS A 103 -1.45 -5.28 -18.56
N LEU A 104 -1.02 -4.59 -17.50
CA LEU A 104 0.33 -4.03 -17.35
C LEU A 104 1.24 -4.94 -16.52
N SER A 105 0.65 -5.72 -15.62
CA SER A 105 1.35 -6.61 -14.70
C SER A 105 1.68 -7.95 -15.35
N ASP A 106 2.96 -8.29 -15.37
CA ASP A 106 3.50 -9.60 -15.76
C ASP A 106 3.98 -10.44 -14.56
N ILE A 107 3.71 -10.00 -13.32
CA ILE A 107 4.11 -10.70 -12.11
C ILE A 107 3.32 -12.01 -11.97
N GLU A 108 4.04 -13.12 -11.85
CA GLU A 108 3.47 -14.45 -11.68
C GLU A 108 2.68 -14.56 -10.37
N ASN A 109 1.51 -15.20 -10.41
CA ASN A 109 0.64 -15.44 -9.26
C ASN A 109 0.23 -14.19 -8.46
N PHE A 110 0.48 -12.98 -8.98
CA PHE A 110 0.19 -11.73 -8.28
C PHE A 110 -1.27 -11.62 -7.85
N PHE A 111 -2.20 -11.89 -8.75
CA PHE A 111 -3.64 -11.79 -8.46
C PHE A 111 -4.13 -12.86 -7.48
N ILE A 112 -3.54 -14.07 -7.53
CA ILE A 112 -3.82 -15.12 -6.55
C ILE A 112 -3.34 -14.68 -5.16
N ASN A 113 -2.11 -14.17 -5.07
CA ASN A 113 -1.54 -13.66 -3.83
C ASN A 113 -2.29 -12.42 -3.31
N LEU A 114 -2.79 -11.58 -4.21
CA LEU A 114 -3.62 -10.43 -3.87
C LEU A 114 -4.97 -10.88 -3.29
N GLU A 115 -5.57 -11.95 -3.81
CA GLU A 115 -6.81 -12.49 -3.25
C GLU A 115 -6.59 -13.15 -1.89
N ASP A 116 -5.54 -13.97 -1.75
CA ASP A 116 -5.31 -14.79 -0.56
C ASP A 116 -4.63 -14.02 0.57
N ASN A 117 -3.67 -13.13 0.26
CA ASN A 117 -2.86 -12.40 1.23
C ASN A 117 -2.76 -10.89 0.95
N PRO A 118 -3.88 -10.15 0.81
CA PRO A 118 -3.82 -8.74 0.47
C PRO A 118 -3.18 -7.88 1.59
N LYS A 119 -2.98 -8.41 2.81
CA LYS A 119 -2.31 -7.74 3.95
C LYS A 119 -0.83 -7.56 3.68
N VAL A 120 -0.28 -8.35 2.76
CA VAL A 120 1.11 -8.29 2.33
C VAL A 120 1.19 -7.58 0.98
N VAL A 121 0.37 -7.99 0.02
CA VAL A 121 0.45 -7.49 -1.36
C VAL A 121 0.14 -6.00 -1.46
N ILE A 122 -0.90 -5.50 -0.79
CA ILE A 122 -1.27 -4.08 -0.87
C ILE A 122 -0.17 -3.19 -0.27
N PRO A 123 0.39 -3.46 0.92
CA PRO A 123 1.57 -2.74 1.41
C PRO A 123 2.77 -2.75 0.46
N CYS A 124 3.09 -3.88 -0.19
CA CYS A 124 4.16 -3.93 -1.18
C CYS A 124 3.85 -3.02 -2.39
N MET A 125 2.61 -2.96 -2.86
CA MET A 125 2.20 -2.01 -3.89
C MET A 125 2.32 -0.55 -3.43
N ASN A 126 1.87 -0.24 -2.21
CA ASN A 126 1.99 1.09 -1.63
C ASN A 126 3.46 1.54 -1.57
N ALA A 127 4.34 0.65 -1.10
CA ALA A 127 5.78 0.86 -1.04
C ALA A 127 6.40 1.08 -2.43
N ALA A 128 5.96 0.33 -3.44
CA ALA A 128 6.45 0.48 -4.80
C ALA A 128 6.12 1.85 -5.39
N VAL A 129 4.86 2.30 -5.28
CA VAL A 129 4.45 3.64 -5.74
C VAL A 129 5.18 4.71 -4.93
N HIS A 130 5.35 4.51 -3.62
CA HIS A 130 6.11 5.42 -2.75
C HIS A 130 7.54 5.59 -3.26
N LYS A 131 8.27 4.50 -3.54
CA LYS A 131 9.63 4.59 -4.09
C LYS A 131 9.69 5.34 -5.42
N VAL A 132 8.74 5.09 -6.32
CA VAL A 132 8.69 5.77 -7.63
C VAL A 132 8.46 7.26 -7.47
N LEU A 133 7.54 7.67 -6.59
CA LEU A 133 7.24 9.08 -6.36
C LEU A 133 8.32 9.81 -5.56
N LEU A 134 9.02 9.12 -4.64
CA LEU A 134 10.15 9.69 -3.91
C LEU A 134 11.22 10.24 -4.89
N GLY A 135 11.50 9.48 -5.95
CA GLY A 135 12.42 9.90 -7.00
C GLY A 135 11.88 11.04 -7.89
N GLN A 136 10.56 11.21 -7.99
CA GLN A 136 9.94 12.27 -8.79
C GLN A 136 9.81 13.59 -8.03
N TRP A 137 9.50 13.53 -6.73
CA TRP A 137 9.23 14.71 -5.90
C TRP A 137 10.48 15.26 -5.21
N GLU A 138 11.65 14.64 -5.46
CA GLU A 138 12.96 15.02 -4.88
C GLU A 138 12.92 15.17 -3.35
N THR A 139 11.99 14.46 -2.69
CA THR A 139 11.85 14.45 -1.23
C THR A 139 12.63 13.28 -0.65
N ASN A 140 13.23 13.47 0.52
CA ASN A 140 13.87 12.41 1.30
C ASN A 140 12.99 11.95 2.47
N ASP A 141 11.77 12.48 2.57
CA ASP A 141 10.88 12.23 3.70
C ASP A 141 10.06 10.95 3.49
N VAL A 142 10.74 9.82 3.70
CA VAL A 142 10.18 8.48 3.56
C VAL A 142 9.13 8.17 4.63
N GLU A 143 9.14 8.85 5.78
CA GLU A 143 8.23 8.54 6.87
C GLU A 143 6.92 9.32 6.80
N ASN A 144 6.96 10.57 6.32
CA ASN A 144 5.78 11.44 6.31
C ASN A 144 4.94 11.34 5.03
N MET A 145 5.36 10.54 4.05
CA MET A 145 4.64 10.35 2.78
C MET A 145 4.04 8.94 2.68
N LYS A 146 2.93 8.68 3.39
CA LYS A 146 2.26 7.38 3.29
C LYS A 146 1.26 7.35 2.13
N ILE A 147 1.45 6.41 1.21
CA ILE A 147 0.53 6.19 0.08
C ILE A 147 -0.44 5.07 0.41
N ASN A 148 -1.73 5.31 0.19
CA ASN A 148 -2.79 4.32 0.32
C ASN A 148 -3.40 4.03 -1.04
N ILE A 149 -3.08 2.87 -1.62
CA ILE A 149 -3.70 2.43 -2.85
C ILE A 149 -5.11 1.88 -2.55
N ARG A 150 -6.09 2.39 -3.27
CA ARG A 150 -7.49 1.98 -3.24
C ARG A 150 -7.82 1.23 -4.53
N LEU A 151 -7.80 -0.10 -4.43
CA LEU A 151 -8.09 -0.99 -5.55
C LEU A 151 -9.58 -0.97 -5.87
N TYR A 152 -9.95 -0.98 -7.15
CA TYR A 152 -11.33 -1.13 -7.61
C TYR A 152 -11.42 -1.90 -8.92
N ASN A 153 -12.66 -2.20 -9.33
CA ASN A 153 -12.97 -2.92 -10.57
C ASN A 153 -12.32 -4.32 -10.65
N TYR A 154 -12.63 -5.21 -9.70
CA TYR A 154 -12.12 -6.58 -9.69
C TYR A 154 -13.24 -7.63 -9.62
N PRO A 155 -13.91 -7.89 -10.77
CA PRO A 155 -15.10 -8.76 -10.82
C PRO A 155 -14.84 -10.22 -10.45
N GLU A 156 -13.59 -10.70 -10.58
CA GLU A 156 -13.17 -12.07 -10.22
C GLU A 156 -13.39 -12.35 -8.72
N SER A 157 -13.28 -11.33 -7.88
CA SER A 157 -13.55 -11.41 -6.43
C SER A 157 -15.01 -11.11 -6.03
N SER A 158 -15.93 -11.02 -6.99
CA SER A 158 -17.31 -10.59 -6.72
C SER A 158 -18.12 -11.66 -6.01
N ILE A 159 -18.61 -11.33 -4.81
CA ILE A 159 -19.39 -12.24 -3.97
C ILE A 159 -20.68 -11.55 -3.54
N SER A 160 -21.80 -12.25 -3.72
CA SER A 160 -23.09 -11.80 -3.19
C SER A 160 -23.07 -11.84 -1.66
N LEU A 161 -23.61 -10.81 -1.00
CA LEU A 161 -23.64 -10.71 0.46
C LEU A 161 -24.19 -11.98 1.16
N LYS A 162 -25.19 -12.64 0.56
CA LYS A 162 -25.76 -13.90 1.09
C LYS A 162 -24.79 -15.10 1.08
N ASN A 163 -23.75 -15.03 0.26
CA ASN A 163 -22.76 -16.09 0.07
C ASN A 163 -21.43 -15.80 0.78
N LEU A 164 -21.33 -14.66 1.49
CA LEU A 164 -20.12 -14.33 2.26
C LEU A 164 -20.02 -15.26 3.47
N LYS A 165 -18.88 -15.95 3.60
CA LYS A 165 -18.60 -16.97 4.61
C LYS A 165 -17.30 -16.65 5.35
N ALA A 166 -17.09 -17.31 6.48
CA ALA A 166 -15.85 -17.18 7.27
C ALA A 166 -14.57 -17.52 6.48
N ALA A 167 -14.66 -18.37 5.45
CA ALA A 167 -13.53 -18.71 4.57
C ALA A 167 -12.95 -17.51 3.79
N TYR A 168 -13.68 -16.40 3.69
CA TYR A 168 -13.22 -15.17 3.05
C TYR A 168 -12.60 -14.16 4.03
N ILE A 169 -12.50 -14.50 5.32
CA ILE A 169 -11.81 -13.64 6.29
C ILE A 169 -10.34 -13.50 5.88
N GLY A 170 -9.86 -12.27 5.80
CA GLY A 170 -8.50 -11.96 5.38
C GLY A 170 -8.27 -11.97 3.86
N LYS A 171 -9.26 -12.35 3.05
CA LYS A 171 -9.18 -12.37 1.58
C LYS A 171 -9.71 -11.08 0.94
N LEU A 172 -9.28 -10.81 -0.30
CA LEU A 172 -9.84 -9.71 -1.10
C LEU A 172 -11.20 -10.13 -1.66
N VAL A 173 -12.24 -9.32 -1.40
CA VAL A 173 -13.59 -9.56 -1.93
C VAL A 173 -14.23 -8.27 -2.44
N THR A 174 -15.01 -8.38 -3.50
CA THR A 174 -15.87 -7.31 -4.00
C THR A 174 -17.31 -7.62 -3.63
N VAL A 175 -17.99 -6.69 -2.95
CA VAL A 175 -19.40 -6.82 -2.57
C VAL A 175 -20.22 -5.70 -3.18
N HIS A 176 -21.47 -6.02 -3.52
CA HIS A 176 -22.44 -5.05 -4.00
C HIS A 176 -23.67 -5.05 -3.09
N GLY A 177 -24.14 -3.85 -2.73
CA GLY A 177 -25.31 -3.69 -1.89
C GLY A 177 -25.78 -2.24 -1.84
N THR A 178 -26.91 -2.03 -1.17
CA THR A 178 -27.44 -0.70 -0.88
C THR A 178 -27.10 -0.33 0.55
N VAL A 179 -26.52 0.85 0.76
CA VAL A 179 -26.27 1.38 2.10
C VAL A 179 -27.59 1.85 2.68
N VAL A 180 -28.06 1.18 3.75
CA VAL A 180 -29.35 1.50 4.41
C VAL A 180 -29.18 2.26 5.73
N LYS A 181 -27.99 2.21 6.33
CA LYS A 181 -27.68 2.84 7.62
C LYS A 181 -26.21 3.24 7.64
N VAL A 182 -25.94 4.40 8.23
CA VAL A 182 -24.59 4.92 8.49
C VAL A 182 -24.53 5.31 9.97
N SER A 183 -23.47 4.93 10.67
CA SER A 183 -23.23 5.34 12.05
C SER A 183 -22.53 6.70 12.10
N THR A 184 -22.59 7.37 13.25
CA THR A 184 -21.75 8.56 13.50
C THR A 184 -20.26 8.19 13.48
N VAL A 185 -19.43 9.17 13.12
CA VAL A 185 -17.97 9.02 13.13
C VAL A 185 -17.49 8.75 14.56
N LYS A 186 -16.72 7.67 14.74
CA LYS A 186 -16.06 7.33 16.00
C LYS A 186 -14.55 7.46 15.80
N PRO A 187 -13.85 8.37 16.50
CA PRO A 187 -12.40 8.47 16.40
C PRO A 187 -11.74 7.19 16.92
N LEU A 188 -10.71 6.72 16.24
CA LEU A 188 -9.87 5.59 16.64
C LEU A 188 -8.48 6.11 16.99
N VAL A 189 -8.00 5.80 18.20
CA VAL A 189 -6.65 6.19 18.63
C VAL A 189 -5.64 5.30 17.90
N THR A 190 -4.77 5.92 17.09
CA THR A 190 -3.71 5.22 16.34
C THR A 190 -2.34 5.33 17.02
N ARG A 191 -2.10 6.39 17.81
CA ARG A 191 -0.89 6.61 18.61
C ARG A 191 -1.24 7.36 19.90
N MET A 192 -0.49 7.11 20.98
CA MET A 192 -0.55 7.90 22.22
C MET A 192 0.76 8.66 22.39
N ALA A 193 0.67 9.94 22.71
CA ALA A 193 1.80 10.75 23.16
C ALA A 193 1.63 10.96 24.67
N PHE A 194 2.64 10.57 25.45
CA PHE A 194 2.66 10.69 26.91
C PHE A 194 3.66 11.75 27.34
#